data_AF-A0A0L7K699-F1
#
_entry.id   AF-A0A0L7K699-F1
#
_cell.length_a   1.000
_cell.length_b   1.000
_cell.length_c   1.000
_cell.angle_alpha   90.00
_cell.angle_beta   90.00
_cell.angle_gamma   90.00
#
_symmetry.space_group_name_H-M   'P 1'
#
loop_
_entity.id
_entity.type
_entity.pdbx_description
1 polymer ?
#
loop_
_entity_poly.entity_id
_entity_poly.type
_entity_poly.pdbx_seq_one_letter_code
_entity_poly.pdbx_strand_id
1 'polypeptide(L)'
;MPIYMEHSILKHKEKEEICDEKEEICDEKEEILDKKGEIYDEKEEIHDKKKKIHEKKKKIHEKKKKIHDKKEEIDEKKKKIHDKKDESHDKNEDITYPVQYNIENDLWYSSKNVDIKMYSSSNKGEEYIIQNTLKHFRLMNMCMTYICIFAVDFYFFPNHFCKSYYYGNTLMDIGIGASISSSAYSQEIKKFTYIKEKKRIIELKHIVLFILGISRFIGIYLFNYNYNISEYGIHWNFFLTLCTTFLISNICFILLKRIRYIFLFSIISIILFEIAIYYFDLHNYILLKMID
;
A
#
# COMPACT_ATOMS: atom_id res chain seq x y z
N MET A 1 47.77 -14.38 56.65
CA MET A 1 46.62 -15.30 56.44
C MET A 1 45.46 -14.73 55.60
N PRO A 2 45.13 -13.41 55.55
CA PRO A 2 43.94 -12.93 54.83
C PRO A 2 44.08 -12.86 53.29
N ILE A 3 45.26 -12.53 52.75
CA ILE A 3 45.48 -12.36 51.30
C ILE A 3 45.29 -13.67 50.50
N TYR A 4 45.66 -14.82 51.06
CA TYR A 4 45.46 -16.14 50.42
C TYR A 4 43.98 -16.53 50.36
N MET A 5 43.17 -16.09 51.31
CA MET A 5 41.74 -16.38 51.36
C MET A 5 40.99 -15.53 50.32
N GLU A 6 41.36 -14.25 50.19
CA GLU A 6 40.77 -13.32 49.22
C GLU A 6 41.06 -13.75 47.76
N HIS A 7 42.29 -14.18 47.47
CA HIS A 7 42.66 -14.68 46.13
C HIS A 7 41.95 -16.00 45.76
N SER A 8 41.63 -16.83 46.76
CA SER A 8 40.88 -18.07 46.58
C SER A 8 39.39 -17.79 46.30
N ILE A 9 38.83 -16.77 46.96
CA ILE A 9 37.44 -16.31 46.74
C ILE A 9 37.29 -15.68 45.34
N LEU A 10 38.24 -14.84 44.92
CA LEU A 10 38.26 -14.26 43.57
C LEU A 10 38.33 -15.35 42.48
N LYS A 11 39.19 -16.35 42.65
CA LYS A 11 39.24 -17.51 41.73
C LYS A 11 37.98 -18.37 41.73
N HIS A 12 37.24 -18.40 42.83
CA HIS A 12 35.95 -19.08 42.89
C HIS A 12 34.86 -18.30 42.16
N LYS A 13 34.80 -16.97 42.35
CA LYS A 13 33.87 -16.10 41.63
C LYS A 13 34.11 -16.08 40.12
N GLU A 14 35.36 -15.98 39.69
CA GLU A 14 35.71 -16.08 38.26
C GLU A 14 35.29 -17.44 37.67
N LYS A 15 35.38 -18.53 38.44
CA LYS A 15 34.92 -19.84 38.00
C LYS A 15 33.40 -19.95 37.93
N GLU A 16 32.68 -19.31 38.85
CA GLU A 16 31.22 -19.23 38.82
C GLU A 16 30.75 -18.42 37.61
N GLU A 17 31.31 -17.23 37.36
CA GLU A 17 30.98 -16.42 36.18
C GLU A 17 31.27 -17.17 34.86
N ILE A 18 32.39 -17.89 34.77
CA ILE A 18 32.71 -18.73 33.59
C ILE A 18 31.74 -19.91 33.46
N CYS A 19 31.19 -20.41 34.56
CA CYS A 19 30.18 -21.48 34.54
C CYS A 19 28.84 -20.94 34.04
N ASP A 20 28.40 -19.79 34.53
CA ASP A 20 27.16 -19.13 34.12
C ASP A 20 27.21 -18.74 32.63
N GLU A 21 28.32 -18.17 32.16
CA GLU A 21 28.52 -17.80 30.75
C GLU A 21 28.53 -19.02 29.82
N LYS A 22 29.03 -20.17 30.31
CA LYS A 22 28.98 -21.43 29.55
C LYS A 22 27.57 -22.00 29.46
N GLU A 23 26.75 -21.80 30.48
CA GLU A 23 25.36 -22.24 30.53
C GLU A 23 24.52 -21.39 29.55
N GLU A 24 24.69 -20.06 29.54
CA GLU A 24 24.04 -19.18 28.54
C GLU A 24 24.43 -19.53 27.10
N ILE A 25 25.71 -19.82 26.84
CA ILE A 25 26.18 -20.25 25.50
C ILE A 25 25.59 -21.62 25.11
N CYS A 26 25.31 -22.48 26.08
CA CYS A 26 24.66 -23.77 25.83
C CYS A 26 23.19 -23.58 25.44
N ASP A 27 22.47 -22.74 26.16
CA ASP A 27 21.07 -22.40 25.86
C ASP A 27 20.93 -21.73 24.49
N GLU A 28 21.83 -20.78 24.16
CA GLU A 28 21.82 -20.09 22.87
C GLU A 28 22.12 -21.05 21.70
N LYS A 29 22.99 -22.06 21.92
CA LYS A 29 23.25 -23.11 20.92
C LYS A 29 22.04 -24.01 20.70
N GLU A 30 21.28 -24.30 21.73
CA GLU A 30 20.05 -25.10 21.65
C GLU A 30 18.97 -24.35 20.86
N GLU A 31 18.79 -23.05 21.12
CA GLU A 31 17.84 -22.21 20.37
C GLU A 31 18.25 -22.07 18.89
N ILE A 32 19.55 -22.02 18.58
CA ILE A 32 20.05 -22.02 17.20
C ILE A 32 19.79 -23.36 16.50
N LEU A 33 19.85 -24.48 17.23
CA LEU A 33 19.55 -25.81 16.69
C LEU A 33 18.06 -25.94 16.36
N ASP A 34 17.18 -25.44 17.23
CA ASP A 34 15.74 -25.42 16.99
C ASP A 34 15.39 -24.56 15.76
N LYS A 35 15.93 -23.34 15.67
CA LYS A 35 15.76 -22.46 14.51
C LYS A 35 16.28 -23.11 13.21
N LYS A 36 17.36 -23.90 13.28
CA LYS A 36 17.85 -24.66 12.12
C LYS A 36 16.86 -25.76 11.71
N GLY A 37 16.25 -26.44 12.67
CA GLY A 37 15.18 -27.42 12.42
C GLY A 37 14.01 -26.82 11.66
N GLU A 38 13.49 -25.69 12.15
CA GLU A 38 12.37 -24.98 11.49
C GLU A 38 12.70 -24.56 10.05
N ILE A 39 13.93 -24.11 9.81
CA ILE A 39 14.41 -23.75 8.45
C ILE A 39 14.48 -24.98 7.54
N TYR A 40 14.82 -26.16 8.06
CA TYR A 40 14.82 -27.41 7.29
C TYR A 40 13.40 -27.80 6.89
N ASP A 41 12.44 -27.72 7.81
CA ASP A 41 11.03 -28.02 7.55
C ASP A 41 10.44 -27.05 6.52
N GLU A 42 10.74 -25.75 6.63
CA GLU A 42 10.28 -24.75 5.66
C GLU A 42 10.89 -24.98 4.26
N LYS A 43 12.15 -25.41 4.17
CA LYS A 43 12.79 -25.81 2.91
C LYS A 43 12.11 -27.02 2.27
N GLU A 44 11.70 -28.00 3.08
CA GLU A 44 10.97 -29.17 2.59
C GLU A 44 9.59 -28.79 2.04
N GLU A 45 8.86 -27.92 2.74
CA GLU A 45 7.60 -27.37 2.24
C GLU A 45 7.77 -26.61 0.91
N ILE A 46 8.82 -25.79 0.79
CA ILE A 46 9.13 -25.07 -0.44
C ILE A 46 9.43 -26.05 -1.59
N HIS A 47 10.13 -27.14 -1.31
CA HIS A 47 10.43 -28.17 -2.29
C HIS A 47 9.15 -28.86 -2.78
N ASP A 48 8.21 -29.15 -1.90
CA ASP A 48 6.92 -29.73 -2.26
C ASP A 48 6.02 -28.75 -3.03
N LYS A 49 6.02 -27.46 -2.65
CA LYS A 49 5.35 -26.40 -3.42
C LYS A 49 5.94 -26.31 -4.84
N LYS A 50 7.28 -26.42 -5.00
CA LYS A 50 7.95 -26.46 -6.31
C LYS A 50 7.55 -27.68 -7.15
N LYS A 51 7.47 -28.88 -6.55
CA LYS A 51 6.99 -30.09 -7.25
C LYS A 51 5.56 -29.91 -7.78
N LYS A 52 4.65 -29.39 -6.95
CA LYS A 52 3.25 -29.10 -7.35
C LYS A 52 3.18 -28.08 -8.50
N ILE A 53 4.04 -27.06 -8.50
CA ILE A 53 4.15 -26.09 -9.61
C ILE A 53 4.64 -26.77 -10.89
N HIS A 54 5.66 -27.64 -10.80
CA HIS A 54 6.18 -28.36 -11.97
C HIS A 54 5.13 -29.27 -12.61
N GLU A 55 4.32 -29.96 -11.80
CA GLU A 55 3.22 -30.79 -12.29
C GLU A 55 2.13 -29.95 -12.98
N LYS A 56 1.75 -28.79 -12.39
CA LYS A 56 0.83 -27.85 -13.03
C LYS A 56 1.37 -27.33 -14.38
N LYS A 57 2.66 -27.04 -14.48
CA LYS A 57 3.31 -26.64 -15.74
C LYS A 57 3.23 -27.76 -16.80
N LYS A 58 3.46 -29.02 -16.43
CA LYS A 58 3.28 -30.18 -17.34
C LYS A 58 1.84 -30.28 -17.86
N LYS A 59 0.84 -30.17 -16.98
CA LYS A 59 -0.58 -30.18 -17.38
C LYS A 59 -0.95 -29.03 -18.32
N ILE A 60 -0.36 -27.85 -18.12
CA ILE A 60 -0.54 -26.71 -19.04
C ILE A 60 0.10 -26.99 -20.41
N HIS A 61 1.31 -27.57 -20.43
CA HIS A 61 1.99 -27.92 -21.67
C HIS A 61 1.20 -28.95 -22.49
N GLU A 62 0.65 -29.97 -21.82
CA GLU A 62 -0.21 -30.98 -22.47
C GLU A 62 -1.50 -30.35 -23.04
N LYS A 63 -2.13 -29.43 -22.31
CA LYS A 63 -3.29 -28.68 -22.82
C LYS A 63 -2.94 -27.82 -24.03
N LYS A 64 -1.77 -27.17 -24.04
CA LYS A 64 -1.29 -26.40 -25.19
C LYS A 64 -1.07 -27.29 -26.42
N LYS A 65 -0.51 -28.50 -26.24
CA LYS A 65 -0.35 -29.48 -27.33
C LYS A 65 -1.70 -29.89 -27.92
N LYS A 66 -2.68 -30.24 -27.07
CA LYS A 66 -4.06 -30.56 -27.51
C LYS A 66 -4.75 -29.41 -28.26
N ILE A 67 -4.43 -28.16 -27.93
CA ILE A 67 -4.94 -26.98 -28.66
C ILE A 67 -4.27 -26.86 -30.04
N HIS A 68 -2.97 -27.13 -30.13
CA HIS A 68 -2.23 -27.13 -31.39
C HIS A 68 -2.76 -28.21 -32.34
N ASP A 69 -2.91 -29.44 -31.86
CA ASP A 69 -3.42 -30.56 -32.66
C ASP A 69 -4.84 -30.26 -33.18
N LYS A 70 -5.71 -29.68 -32.34
CA LYS A 70 -7.05 -29.23 -32.77
C LYS A 70 -7.01 -28.12 -33.81
N LYS A 71 -6.01 -27.23 -33.74
CA LYS A 71 -5.85 -26.14 -34.71
C LYS A 71 -5.41 -26.68 -36.07
N GLU A 72 -4.48 -27.63 -36.09
CA GLU A 72 -4.09 -28.34 -37.31
C GLU A 72 -5.27 -29.12 -37.91
N GLU A 73 -6.08 -29.79 -37.09
CA GLU A 73 -7.27 -30.50 -37.56
C GLU A 73 -8.33 -29.55 -38.17
N ILE A 74 -8.44 -28.33 -37.63
CA ILE A 74 -9.31 -27.27 -38.20
C ILE A 74 -8.74 -26.79 -39.54
N ASP A 75 -7.43 -26.61 -39.66
CA ASP A 75 -6.80 -26.15 -40.90
C ASP A 75 -6.85 -27.22 -42.01
N GLU A 76 -6.75 -28.51 -41.67
CA GLU A 76 -7.04 -29.60 -42.62
C GLU A 76 -8.51 -29.64 -43.04
N LYS A 77 -9.45 -29.45 -42.11
CA LYS A 77 -10.89 -29.37 -42.43
C LYS A 77 -11.17 -28.17 -43.34
N LYS A 78 -10.51 -27.04 -43.14
CA LYS A 78 -10.60 -25.86 -44.01
C LYS A 78 -10.07 -26.15 -45.42
N LYS A 79 -8.94 -26.85 -45.55
CA LYS A 79 -8.42 -27.27 -46.87
C LYS A 79 -9.39 -28.21 -47.58
N LYS A 80 -9.94 -29.22 -46.89
CA LYS A 80 -10.97 -30.12 -47.45
C LYS A 80 -12.27 -29.40 -47.83
N ILE A 81 -12.63 -28.31 -47.15
CA ILE A 81 -13.75 -27.44 -47.55
C ILE A 81 -13.41 -26.61 -48.79
N HIS A 82 -12.15 -26.19 -48.95
CA HIS A 82 -11.68 -25.47 -50.13
C HIS A 82 -11.67 -26.38 -51.36
N ASP A 83 -11.13 -27.59 -51.24
CA ASP A 83 -11.12 -28.58 -52.33
C ASP A 83 -12.55 -29.01 -52.73
N LYS A 84 -13.46 -29.14 -51.76
CA LYS A 84 -14.89 -29.39 -52.02
C LYS A 84 -15.62 -28.20 -52.65
N LYS A 85 -15.16 -26.96 -52.42
CA LYS A 85 -15.67 -25.76 -53.11
C LYS A 85 -15.24 -25.71 -54.57
N ASP A 86 -14.06 -26.22 -54.89
CA ASP A 86 -13.56 -26.33 -56.26
C ASP A 86 -14.26 -27.45 -57.05
N GLU A 87 -14.68 -28.54 -56.38
CA GLU A 87 -15.55 -29.60 -56.96
C GLU A 87 -17.04 -29.24 -57.02
N SER A 88 -17.51 -28.29 -56.19
CA SER A 88 -18.91 -27.84 -56.19
C SER A 88 -19.11 -26.52 -56.94
N HIS A 89 -18.40 -26.33 -58.05
CA HIS A 89 -18.79 -25.39 -59.10
C HIS A 89 -19.89 -26.00 -60.01
N ASP A 90 -20.93 -26.58 -59.38
CA ASP A 90 -22.26 -26.68 -59.96
C ASP A 90 -23.26 -26.93 -58.82
N LYS A 91 -24.16 -25.95 -58.57
CA LYS A 91 -25.31 -25.97 -57.64
C LYS A 91 -25.04 -25.67 -56.16
N ASN A 92 -25.02 -24.38 -55.80
CA ASN A 92 -25.95 -23.72 -54.87
C ASN A 92 -25.32 -22.47 -54.22
N GLU A 93 -25.48 -21.34 -54.90
CA GLU A 93 -25.40 -20.01 -54.27
C GLU A 93 -26.69 -19.77 -53.46
N ASP A 94 -26.66 -19.98 -52.14
CA ASP A 94 -27.45 -19.14 -51.21
C ASP A 94 -27.19 -19.34 -49.69
N ILE A 95 -26.33 -20.28 -49.27
CA ILE A 95 -26.15 -20.55 -47.80
C ILE A 95 -24.75 -20.16 -47.28
N THR A 96 -23.81 -19.82 -48.15
CA THR A 96 -22.39 -19.62 -47.77
C THR A 96 -22.10 -18.28 -47.08
N TYR A 97 -22.82 -17.20 -47.43
CA TYR A 97 -22.62 -15.89 -46.81
C TYR A 97 -23.07 -15.77 -45.35
N PRO A 98 -24.25 -16.27 -44.92
CA PRO A 98 -24.67 -16.13 -43.52
C PRO A 98 -23.86 -17.03 -42.57
N VAL A 99 -23.44 -18.22 -43.01
CA VAL A 99 -22.70 -19.16 -42.14
C VAL A 99 -21.27 -18.68 -41.90
N GLN A 100 -20.59 -18.15 -42.92
CA GLN A 100 -19.21 -17.67 -42.78
C GLN A 100 -19.13 -16.40 -41.92
N TYR A 101 -20.10 -15.48 -42.05
CA TYR A 101 -20.22 -14.28 -41.22
C TYR A 101 -20.45 -14.61 -39.73
N ASN A 102 -21.31 -15.59 -39.44
CA ASN A 102 -21.60 -16.00 -38.07
C ASN A 102 -20.38 -16.65 -37.39
N ILE A 103 -19.63 -17.51 -38.10
CA ILE A 103 -18.43 -18.16 -37.56
C ILE A 103 -17.31 -17.15 -37.27
N GLU A 104 -17.11 -16.16 -38.15
CA GLU A 104 -16.09 -15.13 -37.97
C GLU A 104 -16.41 -14.19 -36.80
N ASN A 105 -17.69 -13.84 -36.62
CA ASN A 105 -18.16 -13.08 -35.46
C ASN A 105 -18.03 -13.87 -34.15
N ASP A 106 -18.35 -15.17 -34.15
CA ASP A 106 -18.21 -16.02 -32.97
C ASP A 106 -16.73 -16.19 -32.56
N LEU A 107 -15.83 -16.34 -33.54
CA LEU A 107 -14.39 -16.38 -33.32
C LEU A 107 -13.85 -15.05 -32.79
N TRP A 108 -14.28 -13.93 -33.37
CA TRP A 108 -13.88 -12.60 -32.92
C TRP A 108 -14.37 -12.30 -31.50
N TYR A 109 -15.62 -12.65 -31.19
CA TYR A 109 -16.20 -12.49 -29.86
C TYR A 109 -15.51 -13.38 -28.82
N SER A 110 -15.22 -14.64 -29.18
CA SER A 110 -14.51 -15.58 -28.32
C SER A 110 -13.07 -15.13 -28.03
N SER A 111 -12.32 -14.68 -29.06
CA SER A 111 -10.97 -14.12 -28.88
C SER A 111 -10.98 -12.91 -27.95
N LYS A 112 -11.90 -11.97 -28.20
CA LYS A 112 -12.04 -10.76 -27.39
C LYS A 112 -12.38 -11.06 -25.93
N ASN A 113 -13.23 -12.05 -25.68
CA ASN A 113 -13.56 -12.49 -24.32
C ASN A 113 -12.37 -13.16 -23.62
N VAL A 114 -11.57 -13.94 -24.34
CA VAL A 114 -10.33 -14.53 -23.79
C VAL A 114 -9.34 -13.44 -23.42
N ASP A 115 -9.13 -12.45 -24.29
CA ASP A 115 -8.25 -11.31 -24.04
C ASP A 115 -8.74 -10.48 -22.84
N ILE A 116 -10.04 -10.17 -22.76
CA ILE A 116 -10.65 -9.48 -21.61
C ILE A 116 -10.46 -10.28 -20.32
N LYS A 117 -10.64 -11.61 -20.36
CA LYS A 117 -10.51 -12.46 -19.18
C LYS A 117 -9.06 -12.62 -18.74
N MET A 118 -8.12 -12.67 -19.68
CA MET A 118 -6.69 -12.72 -19.42
C MET A 118 -6.18 -11.37 -18.87
N TYR A 119 -6.63 -10.25 -19.44
CA TYR A 119 -6.35 -8.90 -18.94
C TYR A 119 -6.96 -8.68 -17.54
N SER A 120 -8.21 -9.11 -17.32
CA SER A 120 -8.87 -9.09 -16.01
C SER A 120 -8.13 -9.93 -14.97
N SER A 121 -7.59 -11.09 -15.35
CA SER A 121 -6.85 -11.97 -14.43
C SER A 121 -5.45 -11.43 -14.11
N SER A 122 -4.77 -10.79 -15.06
CA SER A 122 -3.49 -10.11 -14.83
C SER A 122 -3.67 -8.90 -13.91
N ASN A 123 -4.68 -8.08 -14.20
CA ASN A 123 -4.99 -6.88 -13.42
C ASN A 123 -5.42 -7.23 -11.98
N LYS A 124 -6.09 -8.37 -11.75
CA LYS A 124 -6.38 -8.88 -10.39
C LYS A 124 -5.12 -9.25 -9.61
N GLY A 125 -4.10 -9.81 -10.28
CA GLY A 125 -2.81 -10.12 -9.66
C GLY A 125 -2.04 -8.85 -9.29
N GLU A 126 -2.03 -7.86 -10.18
CA GLU A 126 -1.41 -6.55 -9.94
C GLU A 126 -2.16 -5.75 -8.85
N GLU A 127 -3.49 -5.69 -8.89
CA GLU A 127 -4.32 -5.08 -7.84
C GLU A 127 -4.05 -5.74 -6.48
N TYR A 128 -3.90 -7.06 -6.42
CA TYR A 128 -3.55 -7.77 -5.17
C TYR A 128 -2.17 -7.37 -4.64
N ILE A 129 -1.15 -7.31 -5.52
CA ILE A 129 0.20 -6.89 -5.13
C ILE A 129 0.19 -5.45 -4.62
N ILE A 130 -0.47 -4.54 -5.32
CA ILE A 130 -0.58 -3.11 -4.93
C ILE A 130 -1.32 -2.97 -3.59
N GLN A 131 -2.41 -3.69 -3.39
CA GLN A 131 -3.12 -3.67 -2.11
C GLN A 131 -2.26 -4.23 -0.97
N ASN A 132 -1.48 -5.28 -1.23
CA ASN A 132 -0.60 -5.86 -0.23
C ASN A 132 0.55 -4.92 0.14
N THR A 133 1.21 -4.30 -0.84
CA THR A 133 2.26 -3.31 -0.57
C THR A 133 1.73 -2.08 0.18
N LEU A 134 0.52 -1.59 -0.17
CA LEU A 134 -0.14 -0.51 0.56
C LEU A 134 -0.44 -0.88 2.02
N LYS A 135 -0.84 -2.13 2.29
CA LYS A 135 -1.05 -2.62 3.67
C LYS A 135 0.26 -2.60 4.47
N HIS A 136 1.34 -3.13 3.90
CA HIS A 136 2.66 -3.12 4.55
C HIS A 136 3.16 -1.69 4.79
N PHE A 137 2.99 -0.78 3.82
CA PHE A 137 3.34 0.62 3.99
C PHE A 137 2.58 1.31 5.14
N ARG A 138 1.26 1.08 5.24
CA ARG A 138 0.44 1.62 6.33
C ARG A 138 0.84 1.07 7.69
N LEU A 139 1.13 -0.22 7.76
CA LEU A 139 1.60 -0.86 8.99
C LEU A 139 2.92 -0.24 9.46
N MET A 140 3.90 -0.13 8.56
CA MET A 140 5.19 0.51 8.88
C MET A 140 5.02 1.95 9.32
N ASN A 141 4.16 2.72 8.65
CA ASN A 141 3.89 4.09 9.06
C ASN A 141 3.30 4.15 10.47
N MET A 142 2.29 3.31 10.79
CA MET A 142 1.70 3.25 12.13
C MET A 142 2.73 2.87 13.20
N CYS A 143 3.52 1.82 12.97
CA CYS A 143 4.58 1.40 13.89
C CYS A 143 5.59 2.54 14.13
N MET A 144 6.08 3.18 13.07
CA MET A 144 7.01 4.29 13.20
C MET A 144 6.40 5.47 13.96
N THR A 145 5.13 5.82 13.68
CA THR A 145 4.46 6.92 14.40
C THR A 145 4.31 6.62 15.90
N TYR A 146 3.94 5.39 16.27
CA TYR A 146 3.79 5.03 17.67
C TYR A 146 5.12 5.00 18.40
N ILE A 147 6.17 4.46 17.76
CA ILE A 147 7.53 4.49 18.30
C ILE A 147 7.98 5.94 18.48
N CYS A 148 7.75 6.83 17.51
CA CYS A 148 8.15 8.24 17.63
C CYS A 148 7.37 8.98 18.73
N ILE A 149 6.06 8.78 18.83
CA ILE A 149 5.23 9.41 19.88
C ILE A 149 5.72 8.96 21.26
N PHE A 150 5.99 7.67 21.44
CA PHE A 150 6.51 7.14 22.69
C PHE A 150 7.94 7.60 22.96
N ALA A 151 8.80 7.62 21.94
CA ALA A 151 10.22 7.95 22.09
C ALA A 151 10.44 9.43 22.49
N VAL A 152 9.59 10.35 22.03
CA VAL A 152 9.69 11.79 22.37
C VAL A 152 9.59 12.05 23.87
N ASP A 153 8.94 11.18 24.64
CA ASP A 153 8.85 11.31 26.10
C ASP A 153 10.17 10.96 26.81
N PHE A 154 11.17 10.42 26.11
CA PHE A 154 12.47 10.05 26.68
C PHE A 154 13.59 11.03 26.34
N TYR A 155 14.47 11.29 27.31
CA TYR A 155 15.63 12.19 27.16
C TYR A 155 16.65 11.79 26.09
N PHE A 156 16.69 10.52 25.66
CA PHE A 156 17.63 10.06 24.63
C PHE A 156 17.16 10.37 23.21
N PHE A 157 15.90 10.78 23.01
CA PHE A 157 15.37 11.03 21.69
C PHE A 157 15.90 12.35 21.12
N PRO A 158 16.48 12.37 19.90
CA PRO A 158 17.11 13.57 19.38
C PRO A 158 16.10 14.69 19.10
N ASN A 159 16.35 15.88 19.63
CA ASN A 159 15.46 17.04 19.49
C ASN A 159 15.20 17.47 18.03
N HIS A 160 16.07 17.12 17.08
CA HIS A 160 15.86 17.43 15.66
C HIS A 160 14.84 16.51 14.96
N PHE A 161 14.46 15.39 15.60
CA PHE A 161 13.37 14.52 15.13
C PHE A 161 12.02 14.84 15.79
N CYS A 162 12.04 15.56 16.92
CA CYS A 162 10.85 16.12 17.56
C CYS A 162 10.23 17.19 16.67
N LYS A 163 8.99 17.58 16.97
CA LYS A 163 8.29 18.65 16.28
C LYS A 163 9.09 19.96 16.31
N SER A 164 9.30 20.55 15.14
CA SER A 164 10.00 21.84 15.00
C SER A 164 9.06 22.99 15.30
N TYR A 165 9.54 23.97 16.07
CA TYR A 165 8.83 25.24 16.31
C TYR A 165 9.01 26.25 15.18
N TYR A 166 10.15 26.19 14.46
CA TYR A 166 10.51 27.18 13.45
C TYR A 166 10.20 26.71 12.04
N TYR A 167 11.15 26.00 11.43
CA TYR A 167 11.10 25.63 10.03
C TYR A 167 11.54 24.18 9.85
N GLY A 168 11.01 23.57 8.79
CA GLY A 168 11.35 22.21 8.38
C GLY A 168 10.31 21.18 8.78
N ASN A 169 10.25 20.12 7.97
CA ASN A 169 9.43 18.96 8.26
C ASN A 169 10.23 18.00 9.15
N THR A 170 9.64 17.59 10.25
CA THR A 170 10.31 16.70 11.22
C THR A 170 9.86 15.26 11.03
N LEU A 171 10.56 14.34 11.68
CA LEU A 171 10.16 12.92 11.69
C LEU A 171 8.74 12.76 12.23
N MET A 172 8.33 13.61 13.17
CA MET A 172 6.98 13.63 13.74
C MET A 172 5.90 14.01 12.71
N ASP A 173 6.22 14.84 11.71
CA ASP A 173 5.27 15.28 10.67
C ASP A 173 5.13 14.24 9.53
N ILE A 174 6.17 13.42 9.31
CA ILE A 174 6.19 12.39 8.27
C ILE A 174 5.05 11.39 8.45
N GLY A 175 4.73 11.01 9.68
CA GLY A 175 3.68 10.04 9.98
C GLY A 175 2.31 10.42 9.43
N ILE A 176 1.94 11.69 9.63
CA ILE A 176 0.69 12.25 9.12
C ILE A 176 0.75 12.38 7.60
N GLY A 177 1.86 12.91 7.06
CA GLY A 177 2.04 13.07 5.61
C GLY A 177 1.96 11.75 4.84
N ALA A 178 2.59 10.70 5.35
CA ALA A 178 2.54 9.35 4.80
C ALA A 178 1.13 8.73 4.91
N SER A 179 0.38 8.99 5.99
CA SER A 179 -1.00 8.54 6.15
C SER A 179 -1.95 9.16 5.12
N ILE A 180 -1.81 10.48 4.88
CA ILE A 180 -2.59 11.21 3.87
C ILE A 180 -2.21 10.72 2.47
N SER A 181 -0.91 10.56 2.21
CA SER A 181 -0.40 10.08 0.92
C SER A 181 -0.90 8.66 0.63
N SER A 182 -0.83 7.75 1.60
CA SER A 182 -1.38 6.39 1.46
C SER A 182 -2.89 6.37 1.22
N SER A 183 -3.61 7.32 1.81
CA SER A 183 -5.06 7.48 1.58
C SER A 183 -5.34 7.96 0.16
N ALA A 184 -4.52 8.86 -0.37
CA ALA A 184 -4.60 9.34 -1.75
C ALA A 184 -4.29 8.22 -2.76
N TYR A 185 -3.23 7.42 -2.55
CA TYR A 185 -2.88 6.30 -3.44
C TYR A 185 -3.93 5.18 -3.43
N SER A 186 -4.60 4.96 -2.30
CA SER A 186 -5.66 3.96 -2.18
C SER A 186 -6.98 4.39 -2.80
N GLN A 187 -7.09 5.64 -3.27
CA GLN A 187 -8.30 6.13 -3.92
C GLN A 187 -8.39 5.55 -5.34
N GLU A 188 -9.05 4.41 -5.49
CA GLU A 188 -9.26 3.79 -6.80
C GLU A 188 -10.06 4.70 -7.76
N ILE A 189 -9.79 4.57 -9.06
CA ILE A 189 -10.56 5.21 -10.14
C ILE A 189 -12.06 4.87 -10.02
N LYS A 190 -12.41 3.66 -9.54
CA LYS A 190 -13.81 3.23 -9.32
C LYS A 190 -14.52 4.06 -8.24
N LYS A 191 -13.79 4.50 -7.21
CA LYS A 191 -14.31 5.36 -6.15
C LYS A 191 -14.53 6.80 -6.65
N PHE A 192 -13.69 7.26 -7.58
CA PHE A 192 -13.89 8.53 -8.28
C PHE A 192 -15.21 8.52 -9.08
N THR A 193 -15.52 7.44 -9.81
CA THR A 193 -16.79 7.29 -10.51
C THR A 193 -17.97 7.23 -9.55
N TYR A 194 -17.85 6.50 -8.44
CA TYR A 194 -18.90 6.40 -7.42
C TYR A 194 -19.23 7.75 -6.73
N ILE A 195 -18.21 8.51 -6.32
CA ILE A 195 -18.40 9.85 -5.70
C ILE A 195 -19.06 10.81 -6.71
N LYS A 196 -18.63 10.74 -7.97
CA LYS A 196 -19.18 11.55 -9.07
C LYS A 196 -20.65 11.24 -9.35
N GLU A 197 -21.04 9.97 -9.35
CA GLU A 197 -22.43 9.55 -9.60
C GLU A 197 -23.35 9.86 -8.41
N LYS A 198 -22.87 9.65 -7.18
CA LYS A 198 -23.71 9.79 -5.98
C LYS A 198 -23.74 11.21 -5.39
N LYS A 199 -22.87 12.11 -5.85
CA LYS A 199 -22.70 13.51 -5.36
C LYS A 199 -22.63 13.65 -3.83
N ARG A 200 -22.17 12.60 -3.14
CA ARG A 200 -22.19 12.57 -1.68
C ARG A 200 -20.91 13.21 -1.13
N ILE A 201 -21.06 14.44 -0.61
CA ILE A 201 -19.94 15.24 -0.08
C ILE A 201 -19.48 14.70 1.28
N ILE A 202 -20.44 14.22 2.10
CA ILE A 202 -20.20 13.80 3.48
C ILE A 202 -20.32 12.27 3.62
N GLU A 203 -19.19 11.65 3.96
CA GLU A 203 -19.08 10.24 4.37
C GLU A 203 -18.91 10.11 5.89
N LEU A 204 -19.22 8.93 6.45
CA LEU A 204 -19.13 8.63 7.89
C LEU A 204 -17.76 8.99 8.49
N LYS A 205 -16.67 8.78 7.74
CA LYS A 205 -15.31 9.11 8.19
C LYS A 205 -15.16 10.59 8.59
N HIS A 206 -15.78 11.52 7.86
CA HIS A 206 -15.70 12.95 8.16
C HIS A 206 -16.43 13.27 9.47
N ILE A 207 -17.56 12.60 9.71
CA ILE A 207 -18.32 12.72 10.95
C ILE A 207 -17.47 12.21 12.13
N VAL A 208 -16.83 11.06 11.98
CA VAL A 208 -15.93 10.50 13.01
C VAL A 208 -14.76 11.46 13.30
N LEU A 209 -14.10 11.99 12.27
CA LEU A 209 -13.02 12.98 12.42
C LEU A 209 -13.50 14.26 13.11
N PHE A 210 -14.69 14.75 12.77
CA PHE A 210 -15.26 15.94 13.38
C PHE A 210 -15.56 15.72 14.87
N ILE A 211 -16.15 14.57 15.23
CA ILE A 211 -16.40 14.19 16.62
C ILE A 211 -15.08 14.08 17.41
N LEU A 212 -14.05 13.44 16.84
CA LEU A 212 -12.72 13.37 17.46
C LEU A 212 -12.11 14.77 17.68
N GLY A 213 -12.29 15.68 16.72
CA GLY A 213 -11.86 17.07 16.84
C GLY A 213 -12.54 17.80 17.99
N ILE A 214 -13.86 17.70 18.11
CA ILE A 214 -14.61 18.30 19.23
C ILE A 214 -14.20 17.64 20.55
N SER A 215 -14.09 16.31 20.58
CA SER A 215 -13.70 15.56 21.77
C SER A 215 -12.33 16.00 22.30
N ARG A 216 -11.37 16.25 21.40
CA ARG A 216 -10.05 16.79 21.79
C ARG A 216 -10.18 18.17 22.43
N PHE A 217 -10.95 19.08 21.81
CA PHE A 217 -11.14 20.42 22.34
C PHE A 217 -11.76 20.38 23.75
N ILE A 218 -12.82 19.58 23.92
CA ILE A 218 -13.46 19.37 25.23
C ILE A 218 -12.46 18.78 26.22
N GLY A 219 -11.66 17.80 25.82
CA GLY A 219 -10.64 17.20 26.68
C GLY A 219 -9.63 18.22 27.19
N ILE A 220 -9.07 19.05 26.32
CA ILE A 220 -8.12 20.11 26.72
C ILE A 220 -8.78 21.09 27.69
N TYR A 221 -10.02 21.49 27.39
CA TYR A 221 -10.79 22.41 28.23
C TYR A 221 -11.10 21.83 29.62
N LEU A 222 -11.47 20.55 29.71
CA LEU A 222 -11.80 19.89 30.98
C LEU A 222 -10.57 19.59 31.85
N PHE A 223 -9.46 19.16 31.23
CA PHE A 223 -8.26 18.76 31.97
C PHE A 223 -7.25 19.89 32.17
N ASN A 224 -7.53 21.11 31.66
CA ASN A 224 -6.62 22.25 31.69
C ASN A 224 -5.20 21.87 31.23
N TYR A 225 -5.11 21.08 30.16
CA TYR A 225 -3.84 20.58 29.65
C TYR A 225 -3.04 21.69 28.96
N ASN A 226 -1.77 21.84 29.32
CA ASN A 226 -0.87 22.82 28.69
C ASN A 226 -0.58 22.40 27.24
N TYR A 227 -1.26 23.04 26.29
CA TYR A 227 -1.05 22.82 24.86
C TYR A 227 -0.43 24.07 24.21
N ASN A 228 0.39 23.85 23.19
CA ASN A 228 1.01 24.94 22.44
C ASN A 228 -0.03 25.64 21.54
N ILE A 229 -0.39 26.87 21.90
CA ILE A 229 -1.34 27.71 21.15
C ILE A 229 -0.80 28.05 19.75
N SER A 230 0.52 28.07 19.57
CA SER A 230 1.17 28.38 18.30
C SER A 230 0.94 27.34 17.19
N GLU A 231 0.55 26.11 17.53
CA GLU A 231 0.41 25.05 16.50
C GLU A 231 -0.87 25.15 15.69
N TYR A 232 -2.02 25.26 16.37
CA TYR A 232 -3.34 25.29 15.73
C TYR A 232 -4.23 26.41 16.29
N GLY A 233 -3.81 27.11 17.34
CA GLY A 233 -4.68 28.05 18.07
C GLY A 233 -5.54 27.35 19.12
N ILE A 234 -6.49 28.11 19.70
CA ILE A 234 -7.24 27.67 20.89
C ILE A 234 -8.33 26.65 20.57
N HIS A 235 -9.10 26.90 19.52
CA HIS A 235 -10.27 26.10 19.20
C HIS A 235 -10.02 25.09 18.09
N TRP A 236 -8.98 25.30 17.29
CA TRP A 236 -8.69 24.48 16.13
C TRP A 236 -7.71 23.36 16.49
N ASN A 237 -7.80 22.24 15.76
CA ASN A 237 -6.91 21.12 15.96
C ASN A 237 -6.68 20.33 14.68
N PHE A 238 -5.73 19.42 14.74
CA PHE A 238 -5.33 18.57 13.63
C PHE A 238 -6.49 17.74 13.03
N PHE A 239 -7.40 17.20 13.84
CA PHE A 239 -8.53 16.42 13.34
C PHE A 239 -9.51 17.28 12.54
N LEU A 240 -9.75 18.52 12.97
CA LEU A 240 -10.55 19.49 12.23
C LEU A 240 -9.87 19.92 10.92
N THR A 241 -8.55 20.07 10.92
CA THR A 241 -7.78 20.31 9.69
C THR A 241 -7.98 19.17 8.69
N LEU A 242 -7.78 17.90 9.11
CA LEU A 242 -8.00 16.74 8.24
C LEU A 242 -9.44 16.65 7.72
N CYS A 243 -10.43 16.90 8.59
CA CYS A 243 -11.84 16.90 8.20
C CYS A 243 -12.11 17.93 7.09
N THR A 244 -11.60 19.15 7.29
CA THR A 244 -11.76 20.26 6.34
C THR A 244 -11.02 19.96 5.03
N THR A 245 -9.80 19.45 5.08
CA THR A 245 -9.03 19.06 3.89
C THR A 245 -9.76 18.00 3.06
N PHE A 246 -10.32 16.96 3.69
CA PHE A 246 -11.07 15.93 2.96
C PHE A 246 -12.38 16.45 2.39
N LEU A 247 -13.09 17.34 3.09
CA LEU A 247 -14.30 17.99 2.57
C LEU A 247 -13.98 18.86 1.35
N ILE A 248 -12.95 19.70 1.43
CA ILE A 248 -12.48 20.53 0.30
C ILE A 248 -12.07 19.64 -0.86
N SER A 249 -11.31 18.57 -0.61
CA SER A 249 -10.90 17.62 -1.64
C SER A 249 -12.10 16.99 -2.36
N ASN A 250 -13.13 16.57 -1.63
CA ASN A 250 -14.36 16.04 -2.23
C ASN A 250 -15.10 17.09 -3.07
N ILE A 251 -15.17 18.35 -2.61
CA ILE A 251 -15.76 19.45 -3.36
C ILE A 251 -14.96 19.70 -4.65
N CYS A 252 -13.63 19.75 -4.58
CA CYS A 252 -12.75 19.87 -5.73
C CYS A 252 -12.96 18.72 -6.72
N PHE A 253 -13.13 17.47 -6.24
CA PHE A 253 -13.41 16.33 -7.10
C PHE A 253 -14.77 16.41 -7.81
N ILE A 254 -15.79 16.96 -7.16
CA ILE A 254 -17.11 17.17 -7.78
C ILE A 254 -17.04 18.28 -8.83
N LEU A 255 -16.30 19.36 -8.54
CA LEU A 255 -16.13 20.49 -9.46
C LEU A 255 -15.30 20.09 -10.69
N LEU A 256 -14.21 19.34 -10.48
CA LEU A 256 -13.27 18.94 -11.50
C LEU A 256 -13.68 17.60 -12.12
N LYS A 257 -14.50 17.66 -13.17
CA LYS A 257 -15.07 16.48 -13.86
C LYS A 257 -14.05 15.49 -14.46
N ARG A 258 -12.76 15.86 -14.57
CA ARG A 258 -11.68 15.11 -15.26
C ARG A 258 -10.39 15.07 -14.43
N ILE A 259 -9.75 13.90 -14.39
CA ILE A 259 -8.54 13.63 -13.58
C ILE A 259 -7.35 14.53 -13.91
N ARG A 260 -7.19 14.90 -15.19
CA ARG A 260 -6.09 15.78 -15.64
C ARG A 260 -6.17 17.18 -15.00
N TYR A 261 -7.38 17.69 -14.75
CA TYR A 261 -7.55 19.01 -14.13
C TYR A 261 -7.28 18.98 -12.63
N ILE A 262 -7.46 17.84 -11.95
CA ILE A 262 -7.12 17.69 -10.53
C ILE A 262 -5.61 17.82 -10.33
N PHE A 263 -4.82 17.17 -11.17
CA PHE A 263 -3.37 17.28 -11.11
C PHE A 263 -2.89 18.72 -11.39
N LEU A 264 -3.42 19.35 -12.43
CA LEU A 264 -3.11 20.76 -12.73
C LEU A 264 -3.53 21.70 -11.59
N PHE A 265 -4.72 21.50 -11.02
CA PHE A 265 -5.21 22.28 -9.88
C PHE A 265 -4.29 22.14 -8.66
N SER A 266 -3.79 20.93 -8.38
CA SER A 266 -2.83 20.72 -7.29
C SER A 266 -1.53 21.48 -7.52
N ILE A 267 -0.97 21.46 -8.73
CA ILE A 267 0.25 22.21 -9.07
C ILE A 267 0.02 23.71 -8.91
N ILE A 268 -1.09 24.22 -9.45
CA ILE A 268 -1.46 25.63 -9.36
C ILE A 268 -1.63 26.04 -7.90
N SER A 269 -2.28 25.22 -7.07
CA SER A 269 -2.47 25.49 -5.65
C SER A 269 -1.15 25.57 -4.89
N ILE A 270 -0.17 24.72 -5.20
CA ILE A 270 1.15 24.76 -4.57
C ILE A 270 1.90 26.03 -4.97
N ILE A 271 1.87 26.38 -6.25
CA ILE A 271 2.51 27.62 -6.75
C ILE A 271 1.86 28.85 -6.12
N LEU A 272 0.54 28.90 -6.06
CA LEU A 272 -0.19 30.01 -5.42
C LEU A 272 0.15 30.12 -3.93
N PHE A 273 0.28 28.98 -3.24
CA PHE A 273 0.68 28.96 -1.83
C PHE A 273 2.10 29.52 -1.63
N GLU A 274 3.05 29.11 -2.47
CA GLU A 274 4.44 29.61 -2.44
C GLU A 274 4.50 31.12 -2.72
N ILE A 275 3.76 31.58 -3.74
CA ILE A 275 3.64 33.00 -4.08
C ILE A 275 3.02 33.78 -2.92
N ALA A 276 1.98 33.22 -2.26
CA ALA A 276 1.35 33.87 -1.13
C ALA A 276 2.34 34.04 0.04
N ILE A 277 3.14 33.01 0.35
CA ILE A 277 4.18 33.13 1.39
C ILE A 277 5.18 34.24 1.03
N TYR A 278 5.63 34.28 -0.22
CA TYR A 278 6.61 35.26 -0.69
C TYR A 278 6.07 36.71 -0.64
N TYR A 279 4.83 36.94 -1.08
CA TYR A 279 4.26 38.30 -1.15
C TYR A 279 3.74 38.84 0.17
N PHE A 280 3.15 37.99 1.02
CA PHE A 280 2.56 38.44 2.29
C PHE A 280 3.59 38.56 3.42
N ASP A 281 4.87 38.29 3.15
CA ASP A 281 5.96 38.25 4.13
C ASP A 281 5.55 37.54 5.42
N LEU A 282 4.75 36.49 5.24
CA LEU A 282 4.17 35.72 6.34
C LEU A 282 5.27 35.07 7.17
N HIS A 283 6.42 34.84 6.54
CA HIS A 283 7.60 34.31 7.18
C HIS A 283 8.07 35.21 8.32
N ASN A 284 8.20 36.52 8.08
CA ASN A 284 8.56 37.47 9.11
C ASN A 284 7.43 37.66 10.14
N TYR A 285 6.17 37.69 9.72
CA TYR A 285 5.04 37.84 10.65
C TYR A 285 4.93 36.67 11.66
N ILE A 286 5.16 35.44 11.22
CA ILE A 286 5.12 34.25 12.07
C ILE A 286 6.34 34.18 13.00
N LEU A 287 7.53 34.54 12.50
CA LEU A 287 8.76 34.54 13.30
C LEU A 287 8.77 35.66 14.36
N LEU A 288 8.28 36.87 14.04
CA LEU A 288 8.29 37.99 14.98
C LEU A 288 7.30 37.79 16.14
N LYS A 289 6.13 37.21 15.87
CA LYS A 289 5.07 37.00 16.87
C LYS A 289 5.39 35.90 17.91
N MET A 290 6.48 35.16 17.75
CA MET A 290 6.93 34.13 18.70
C MET A 290 8.18 34.54 19.49
N ILE A 291 8.76 35.71 19.22
CA ILE A 291 9.88 36.28 19.98
C ILE A 291 9.38 37.16 21.14
N ASP A 292 8.14 37.65 21.07
CA ASP A 292 7.41 38.35 22.13
C ASP A 292 6.53 37.39 22.96
#